data_AF-A0A367R6L3-F1
#
_entry.id   AF-A0A367R6L3-F1
#
_cell.length_a   1.000
_cell.length_b   1.000
_cell.length_c   1.000
_cell.angle_alpha   90.00
_cell.angle_beta   90.00
_cell.angle_gamma   90.00
#
_symmetry.space_group_name_H-M   'P 1'
#
loop_
_entity.id
_entity.type
_entity.pdbx_description
1 polymer ?
#
loop_
_entity_poly.entity_id
_entity_poly.type
_entity_poly.pdbx_seq_one_letter_code
_entity_poly.pdbx_strand_id
1 'polypeptide(L)'
;MQAIATRADLPLPLARFRVRSQLIELRANDLRFTDEEAATFWHQSIPLSLTASGTGWATGNKTSNGRISTTAGTDKDLKTILELAKERGYKTGDVTTAELTDATPAVLLSHMSDRSCQGPQDTANCPQDKKSAGGPGSIAEQSIDHNHLKIALI
;
A
#
# COMPACT_ATOMS: atom_id res chain seq x y z
N MET A 1 20.45 3.42 -8.16
CA MET A 1 19.46 4.51 -8.20
C MET A 1 18.55 4.37 -7.00
N GLN A 2 18.40 5.43 -6.21
CA GLN A 2 17.45 5.50 -5.09
C GLN A 2 16.33 6.48 -5.48
N ALA A 3 15.10 6.16 -5.09
CA ALA A 3 13.95 7.04 -5.25
C ALA A 3 13.55 7.56 -3.87
N ILE A 4 13.31 8.86 -3.76
CA ILE A 4 12.83 9.50 -2.54
C ILE A 4 11.57 10.28 -2.90
N ALA A 5 10.46 9.94 -2.25
CA ALA A 5 9.21 10.69 -2.30
C ALA A 5 8.95 11.25 -0.90
N THR A 6 8.81 12.57 -0.79
CA THR A 6 8.61 13.27 0.49
C THR A 6 7.68 14.45 0.28
N ARG A 7 6.83 14.72 1.27
CA ARG A 7 6.01 15.93 1.31
C ARG A 7 6.79 17.16 1.82
N ALA A 8 7.93 16.95 2.47
CA ALA A 8 8.77 18.00 3.05
C ALA A 8 10.10 18.15 2.30
N ASP A 9 10.61 19.38 2.23
CA ASP A 9 11.96 19.63 1.75
C ASP A 9 12.99 18.99 2.69
N LEU A 10 13.78 18.06 2.15
CA LEU A 10 14.86 17.43 2.92
C LEU A 10 16.05 18.38 3.04
N PRO A 11 16.66 18.52 4.23
CA PRO A 11 17.87 19.32 4.44
C PRO A 11 19.13 18.60 3.93
N LEU A 12 19.06 18.06 2.71
CA LEU A 12 20.12 17.35 2.01
C LEU A 12 20.49 18.11 0.74
N PRO A 13 21.75 18.03 0.26
CA PRO A 13 22.16 18.66 -0.99
C PRO A 13 21.65 17.84 -2.20
N LEU A 14 20.33 17.73 -2.37
CA LEU A 14 19.66 16.89 -3.38
C LEU A 14 20.15 17.16 -4.81
N ALA A 15 20.50 18.41 -5.12
CA ALA A 15 21.11 18.80 -6.39
C ALA A 15 22.40 18.01 -6.71
N ARG A 16 23.24 17.71 -5.71
CA ARG A 16 24.45 16.90 -5.91
C ARG A 16 24.13 15.46 -6.30
N PHE A 17 23.06 14.90 -5.74
CA PHE A 17 22.62 13.53 -6.06
C PHE A 17 21.90 13.46 -7.41
N ARG A 18 21.15 14.51 -7.80
CA ARG A 18 20.54 14.64 -9.13
C ARG A 18 21.59 14.66 -10.26
N VAL A 19 22.60 15.53 -10.13
CA VAL A 19 23.67 15.66 -11.16
C VAL A 19 24.47 14.37 -11.33
N ARG A 20 24.58 13.56 -10.27
CA ARG A 20 25.28 12.26 -10.31
C ARG A 20 24.39 11.10 -10.81
N SER A 21 23.14 11.36 -11.22
CA SER A 21 22.16 10.32 -11.57
C SER A 21 21.94 9.29 -10.45
N GLN A 22 22.07 9.73 -9.19
CA GLN A 22 21.94 8.86 -8.01
C GLN A 22 20.54 8.92 -7.38
N LEU A 23 19.77 9.98 -7.68
CA LEU A 23 18.46 10.26 -7.10
C LEU A 23 17.45 10.69 -8.17
N ILE A 24 16.26 10.10 -8.13
CA ILE A 24 15.05 10.62 -8.79
C ILE A 24 14.14 11.17 -7.68
N GLU A 25 13.69 12.41 -7.86
CA GLU A 25 12.85 13.16 -6.92
C GLU A 25 11.54 13.53 -7.62
N LEU A 26 10.41 13.33 -6.93
CA LEU A 26 9.08 13.75 -7.36
C LEU A 26 8.48 14.61 -6.25
N ARG A 27 8.19 15.89 -6.55
CA ARG A 27 7.55 16.83 -5.61
C ARG A 27 6.08 16.99 -5.94
N ALA A 28 5.29 17.37 -4.93
CA ALA A 28 3.87 17.69 -5.13
C ALA A 28 3.67 18.76 -6.22
N ASN A 29 4.52 19.79 -6.26
CA ASN A 29 4.47 20.84 -7.30
C ASN A 29 4.87 20.36 -8.70
N ASP A 30 5.51 19.19 -8.82
CA ASP A 30 5.81 18.57 -10.12
C ASP A 30 4.58 17.82 -10.67
N LEU A 31 3.59 17.55 -9.80
CA LEU A 31 2.32 16.94 -10.20
C LEU A 31 1.43 18.01 -10.82
N ARG A 32 0.84 17.71 -11.97
CA ARG A 32 -0.04 18.63 -12.70
C ARG A 32 -1.49 18.62 -12.20
N PHE A 33 -1.70 18.24 -10.95
CA PHE A 33 -3.02 18.18 -10.32
C PHE A 33 -3.05 19.09 -9.12
N THR A 34 -4.09 19.90 -9.02
CA THR A 34 -4.39 20.66 -7.81
C THR A 34 -5.01 19.75 -6.74
N ASP A 35 -4.90 20.13 -5.47
CA ASP A 35 -5.55 19.41 -4.37
C ASP A 35 -7.08 19.35 -4.56
N GLU A 36 -7.66 20.40 -5.13
CA GLU A 36 -9.09 20.51 -5.41
C GLU A 36 -9.54 19.53 -6.52
N GLU A 37 -8.76 19.41 -7.59
CA GLU A 37 -9.02 18.42 -8.65
C GLU A 37 -8.90 16.99 -8.13
N ALA A 38 -7.87 16.70 -7.34
CA ALA A 38 -7.70 15.39 -6.72
C ALA A 38 -8.88 15.07 -5.78
N ALA A 39 -9.24 15.99 -4.89
CA ALA A 39 -10.35 15.81 -3.97
C ALA A 39 -11.68 15.62 -4.70
N THR A 40 -11.94 16.39 -5.77
CA THR A 40 -13.17 16.28 -6.56
C THR A 40 -13.27 14.92 -7.26
N PHE A 41 -12.17 14.47 -7.88
CA PHE A 41 -12.10 13.14 -8.50
C PHE A 41 -12.41 12.03 -7.49
N TRP A 42 -11.83 12.11 -6.29
CA TRP A 42 -12.05 11.11 -5.23
C TRP A 42 -13.50 11.09 -4.73
N HIS A 43 -14.08 12.25 -4.39
CA HIS A 43 -15.45 12.32 -3.89
C HIS A 43 -16.49 11.90 -4.93
N GLN A 44 -16.28 12.22 -6.21
CA GLN A 44 -17.23 11.88 -7.27
C GLN A 44 -17.12 10.43 -7.74
N SER A 45 -15.93 9.84 -7.70
CA SER A 45 -15.68 8.53 -8.31
C SER A 45 -15.78 7.37 -7.30
N ILE A 46 -15.45 7.60 -6.02
CA ILE A 46 -15.25 6.55 -5.02
C ILE A 46 -15.74 7.00 -3.61
N PRO A 47 -17.04 6.82 -3.27
CA PRO A 47 -17.56 7.05 -1.93
C PRO A 47 -17.24 5.86 -1.01
N LEU A 48 -15.95 5.56 -0.80
CA LEU A 48 -15.48 4.41 -0.01
C LEU A 48 -14.61 4.86 1.17
N SER A 49 -14.56 4.05 2.24
CA SER A 49 -13.61 4.24 3.34
C SER A 49 -12.15 4.16 2.87
N LEU A 50 -11.20 4.74 3.62
CA LEU A 50 -9.77 4.74 3.27
C LEU A 50 -9.23 3.37 2.84
N THR A 51 -9.70 2.28 3.47
CA THR A 51 -9.30 0.91 3.15
C THR A 51 -9.83 0.44 1.81
N ALA A 52 -11.13 0.65 1.56
CA ALA A 52 -11.75 0.25 0.30
C ALA A 52 -11.28 1.13 -0.87
N SER A 53 -10.99 2.41 -0.60
CA SER A 53 -10.28 3.31 -1.52
C SER A 53 -8.84 2.84 -1.77
N GLY A 54 -8.15 2.42 -0.71
CA GLY A 54 -6.82 1.82 -0.72
C GLY A 54 -6.72 0.60 -1.65
N THR A 55 -7.57 -0.39 -1.42
CA THR A 55 -7.70 -1.57 -2.28
C THR A 55 -8.05 -1.18 -3.72
N GLY A 56 -8.91 -0.17 -3.89
CA GLY A 56 -9.31 0.35 -5.20
C GLY A 56 -8.13 0.79 -6.06
N TRP A 57 -7.23 1.62 -5.53
CA TRP A 57 -6.06 2.06 -6.29
C TRP A 57 -4.96 0.99 -6.35
N ALA A 58 -4.77 0.21 -5.28
CA ALA A 58 -3.74 -0.82 -5.23
C ALA A 58 -4.01 -1.94 -6.24
N THR A 59 -5.28 -2.30 -6.46
CA THR A 59 -5.66 -3.48 -7.27
C THR A 59 -6.45 -3.15 -8.53
N GLY A 60 -6.93 -1.91 -8.67
CA GLY A 60 -7.83 -1.50 -9.75
C GLY A 60 -9.29 -1.98 -9.60
N ASN A 61 -9.67 -2.57 -8.47
CA ASN A 61 -10.99 -3.16 -8.25
C ASN A 61 -11.71 -2.52 -7.06
N LYS A 62 -13.00 -2.20 -7.23
CA LYS A 62 -13.85 -1.77 -6.10
C LYS A 62 -14.07 -2.94 -5.14
N THR A 63 -14.08 -2.65 -3.84
CA THR A 63 -14.36 -3.63 -2.78
C THR A 63 -15.21 -3.02 -1.66
N SER A 64 -15.58 -3.82 -0.66
CA SER A 64 -16.33 -3.38 0.52
C SER A 64 -15.43 -2.76 1.58
N ASN A 65 -16.00 -1.91 2.44
CA ASN A 65 -15.28 -1.28 3.55
C ASN A 65 -14.62 -2.34 4.47
N GLY A 66 -13.43 -2.02 4.94
CA GLY A 66 -12.64 -2.91 5.83
C GLY A 66 -11.78 -3.94 5.10
N ARG A 67 -12.00 -4.21 3.81
CA ARG A 67 -11.29 -5.25 3.08
C ARG A 67 -9.93 -4.80 2.57
N ILE A 68 -8.91 -5.64 2.74
CA ILE A 68 -7.52 -5.38 2.33
C ILE A 68 -7.23 -6.23 1.10
N SER A 69 -7.17 -5.62 -0.09
CA SER A 69 -6.80 -6.26 -1.36
C SER A 69 -7.48 -7.59 -1.67
N THR A 70 -8.77 -7.69 -1.32
CA THR A 70 -9.64 -8.82 -1.62
C THR A 70 -10.96 -8.34 -2.22
N THR A 71 -11.62 -9.20 -3.00
CA THR A 71 -12.94 -8.91 -3.60
C THR A 71 -14.02 -8.74 -2.54
N ALA A 72 -15.03 -7.92 -2.83
CA ALA A 72 -16.25 -7.87 -2.02
C ALA A 72 -16.97 -9.24 -2.04
N GLY A 73 -17.44 -9.70 -0.89
CA GLY A 73 -18.28 -10.89 -0.73
C GLY A 73 -17.57 -12.25 -0.81
N THR A 74 -16.60 -12.42 -1.71
CA THR A 74 -15.95 -13.73 -1.93
C THR A 74 -14.57 -13.90 -1.33
N ASP A 75 -13.95 -12.83 -0.82
CA ASP A 75 -12.61 -12.90 -0.21
C ASP A 75 -11.52 -13.47 -1.12
N LYS A 76 -11.65 -13.21 -2.42
CA LYS A 76 -10.63 -13.59 -3.38
C LYS A 76 -9.53 -12.53 -3.38
N ASP A 77 -8.29 -12.96 -3.23
CA ASP A 77 -7.11 -12.12 -3.35
C ASP A 77 -7.07 -11.39 -4.70
N LEU A 78 -6.85 -10.09 -4.61
CA LEU A 78 -6.71 -9.20 -5.74
C LEU A 78 -5.26 -8.75 -5.83
N LYS A 79 -4.65 -9.02 -6.97
CA LYS A 79 -3.25 -8.67 -7.20
C LYS A 79 -3.03 -7.16 -7.14
N THR A 80 -2.05 -6.75 -6.37
CA THR A 80 -1.71 -5.34 -6.18
C THR A 80 -0.71 -4.87 -7.24
N ILE A 81 -0.64 -3.56 -7.44
CA ILE A 81 0.34 -2.92 -8.30
C ILE A 81 1.77 -3.20 -7.84
N LEU A 82 1.98 -3.36 -6.54
CA LEU A 82 3.29 -3.64 -5.98
C LEU A 82 3.73 -5.08 -6.30
N GLU A 83 2.82 -6.05 -6.21
CA GLU A 83 3.07 -7.42 -6.65
C GLU A 83 3.35 -7.49 -8.16
N LEU A 84 2.55 -6.79 -8.97
CA LEU A 84 2.77 -6.70 -10.42
C LEU A 84 4.13 -6.10 -10.76
N ALA A 85 4.56 -5.06 -10.04
CA ALA A 85 5.88 -4.45 -10.20
C ALA A 85 6.99 -5.44 -9.84
N LYS A 86 6.85 -6.17 -8.72
CA LYS A 86 7.79 -7.19 -8.28
C LYS A 86 7.95 -8.30 -9.31
N GLU A 87 6.85 -8.83 -9.85
CA GLU A 87 6.88 -9.89 -10.87
C GLU A 87 7.58 -9.46 -12.16
N ARG A 88 7.52 -8.17 -12.48
CA ARG A 88 8.22 -7.58 -13.63
C ARG A 88 9.69 -7.24 -13.32
N GLY A 89 10.20 -7.61 -12.16
CA GLY A 89 11.59 -7.38 -11.76
C GLY A 89 11.90 -5.96 -11.28
N TYR A 90 10.88 -5.13 -11.02
CA TYR A 90 11.10 -3.81 -10.43
C TYR A 90 11.42 -3.92 -8.94
N LYS A 91 12.22 -2.98 -8.44
CA LYS A 91 12.41 -2.80 -7.00
C LYS A 91 11.16 -2.12 -6.43
N THR A 92 10.62 -2.69 -5.36
CA THR A 92 9.43 -2.18 -4.70
C THR A 92 9.77 -1.68 -3.29
N GLY A 93 8.99 -0.71 -2.83
CA GLY A 93 9.06 -0.21 -1.47
C GLY A 93 7.73 0.38 -1.06
N ASP A 94 7.43 0.28 0.23
CA ASP A 94 6.24 0.83 0.87
C ASP A 94 6.70 1.66 2.07
N VAL A 95 6.18 2.87 2.16
CA VAL A 95 6.64 3.90 3.10
C VAL A 95 5.43 4.56 3.72
N THR A 96 5.39 4.55 5.05
CA THR A 96 4.28 5.08 5.82
C THR A 96 4.80 5.74 7.10
N THR A 97 4.08 6.74 7.58
CA THR A 97 4.21 7.30 8.94
C THR A 97 3.16 6.72 9.90
N ALA A 98 2.17 6.00 9.36
CA ALA A 98 1.23 5.21 10.16
C ALA A 98 1.87 3.85 10.51
N GLU A 99 1.18 3.08 11.34
CA GLU A 99 1.56 1.69 11.57
C GLU A 99 1.60 0.91 10.25
N LEU A 100 2.58 0.03 10.07
CA LEU A 100 2.74 -0.78 8.85
C LEU A 100 1.53 -1.68 8.58
N THR A 101 0.86 -2.10 9.64
CA THR A 101 -0.35 -2.94 9.59
C THR A 101 -1.63 -2.12 9.38
N ASP A 102 -1.55 -0.79 9.36
CA ASP A 102 -2.71 0.04 9.05
C ASP A 102 -3.12 -0.12 7.57
N ALA A 103 -4.37 0.22 7.26
CA ALA A 103 -4.98 -0.08 5.96
C ALA A 103 -4.19 0.44 4.76
N THR A 104 -3.64 1.66 4.82
CA THR A 104 -3.00 2.31 3.67
C THR A 104 -1.73 1.59 3.19
N PRO A 105 -0.76 1.24 4.04
CA PRO A 105 0.35 0.37 3.65
C PRO A 105 -0.09 -1.08 3.43
N ALA A 106 -0.99 -1.61 4.27
CA ALA A 106 -1.39 -3.02 4.23
C ALA A 106 -2.00 -3.46 2.88
N VAL A 107 -2.75 -2.60 2.19
CA VAL A 107 -3.35 -2.92 0.88
C VAL A 107 -2.31 -3.18 -0.22
N LEU A 108 -1.04 -2.82 -0.03
CA LEU A 108 0.03 -3.12 -1.00
C LEU A 108 0.76 -4.44 -0.72
N LEU A 109 0.61 -4.97 0.50
CA LEU A 109 1.48 -6.01 1.06
C LEU A 109 0.72 -7.25 1.53
N SER A 110 -0.61 -7.19 1.63
CA SER A 110 -1.41 -8.25 2.22
C SER A 110 -2.79 -8.35 1.60
N HIS A 111 -3.42 -9.50 1.80
CA HIS A 111 -4.79 -9.79 1.41
C HIS A 111 -5.55 -10.29 2.64
N MET A 112 -6.55 -9.53 3.09
CA MET A 112 -7.37 -9.86 4.25
C MET A 112 -8.83 -9.51 4.03
N SER A 113 -9.70 -10.32 4.62
CA SER A 113 -11.13 -10.06 4.69
C SER A 113 -11.49 -8.83 5.55
N ASP A 114 -10.68 -8.52 6.57
CA ASP A 114 -10.87 -7.38 7.47
C ASP A 114 -9.52 -6.76 7.90
N ARG A 115 -9.46 -5.42 7.85
CA ARG A 115 -8.31 -4.60 8.26
C ARG A 115 -7.98 -4.71 9.75
N SER A 116 -8.90 -5.19 10.58
CA SER A 116 -8.64 -5.40 12.00
C SER A 116 -7.67 -6.56 12.25
N CYS A 117 -7.51 -7.46 11.29
CA CYS A 117 -6.70 -8.67 11.41
C CYS A 117 -5.20 -8.39 11.22
N GLN A 118 -4.69 -7.46 12.02
CA GLN A 118 -3.34 -6.92 11.91
C GLN A 118 -2.27 -7.93 12.30
N GLY A 119 -2.39 -8.56 13.48
CA GLY A 119 -1.47 -9.59 13.94
C GLY A 119 -2.11 -10.98 14.05
N PRO A 120 -1.32 -12.03 14.33
CA PRO A 120 -1.82 -13.41 14.46
C PRO A 120 -2.95 -13.56 15.50
N GLN A 121 -2.90 -12.74 16.56
CA GLN A 121 -3.90 -12.74 17.64
C GLN A 121 -5.21 -12.02 17.25
N ASP A 122 -5.18 -11.15 16.24
CA ASP A 122 -6.33 -10.32 15.82
C ASP A 122 -7.14 -10.95 14.69
N THR A 123 -6.80 -12.18 14.30
CA THR A 123 -7.42 -12.92 13.19
C THR A 123 -8.73 -13.62 13.58
N ALA A 124 -9.33 -13.28 14.73
CA ALA A 124 -10.60 -13.87 15.17
C ALA A 124 -11.72 -13.66 14.13
N ASN A 125 -11.75 -12.48 13.50
CA ASN A 125 -12.71 -12.13 12.45
C ASN A 125 -12.29 -12.56 11.04
N CYS A 126 -11.07 -13.09 10.88
CA CYS A 126 -10.51 -13.54 9.62
C CYS A 126 -10.05 -15.00 9.71
N PRO A 127 -10.95 -15.96 10.03
CA PRO A 127 -10.57 -17.33 10.30
C PRO A 127 -9.97 -18.05 9.08
N GLN A 128 -10.45 -17.74 7.87
CA GLN A 128 -9.93 -18.30 6.62
C GLN A 128 -8.52 -17.78 6.27
N ASP A 129 -8.16 -16.59 6.76
CA ASP A 129 -6.87 -15.98 6.48
C ASP A 129 -5.76 -16.50 7.42
N LYS A 130 -6.11 -17.27 8.47
CA LYS A 130 -5.14 -17.78 9.45
C LYS A 130 -4.14 -18.75 8.83
N LYS A 131 -2.84 -18.59 9.15
CA LYS A 131 -1.80 -19.57 8.79
C LYS A 131 -2.11 -20.98 9.30
N SER A 132 -2.65 -21.09 10.51
CA SER A 132 -3.05 -22.38 11.09
C SER A 132 -4.17 -23.10 10.32
N ALA A 133 -4.95 -22.35 9.53
CA ALA A 133 -5.99 -22.88 8.65
C ALA A 133 -5.49 -23.06 7.20
N GLY A 134 -4.20 -22.86 6.93
CA GLY A 134 -3.61 -22.90 5.59
C GLY A 134 -3.78 -21.60 4.79
N GLY A 135 -4.28 -20.53 5.41
CA GLY A 135 -4.41 -19.20 4.82
C GLY A 135 -3.08 -18.42 4.79
N PRO A 136 -3.07 -17.23 4.17
CA PRO A 136 -1.86 -16.43 3.97
C PRO A 136 -1.25 -15.85 5.27
N GLY A 137 -2.03 -15.75 6.34
CA GLY A 137 -1.64 -15.16 7.62
C GLY A 137 -2.16 -13.74 7.81
N SER A 138 -1.99 -13.20 9.01
CA SER A 138 -2.31 -11.80 9.34
C SER A 138 -1.54 -10.79 8.49
N ILE A 139 -1.95 -9.52 8.52
CA ILE A 139 -1.27 -8.43 7.79
C ILE A 139 0.23 -8.38 8.13
N ALA A 140 0.56 -8.46 9.42
CA ALA A 140 1.95 -8.48 9.88
C ALA A 140 2.72 -9.68 9.31
N GLU A 141 2.14 -10.88 9.36
CA GLU A 141 2.79 -12.09 8.82
C GLU A 141 3.02 -11.98 7.31
N GLN A 142 2.02 -11.54 6.56
CA GLN A 142 2.15 -11.35 5.11
C GLN A 142 3.21 -10.30 4.79
N SER A 143 3.26 -9.18 5.52
CA SER A 143 4.28 -8.13 5.29
C SER A 143 5.73 -8.63 5.43
N ILE A 144 5.96 -9.64 6.27
CA ILE A 144 7.28 -10.24 6.49
C ILE A 144 7.57 -11.33 5.45
N ASP A 145 6.57 -12.15 5.12
CA ASP A 145 6.73 -13.25 4.15
C ASP A 145 7.10 -12.75 2.75
N HIS A 146 6.76 -11.50 2.43
CA HIS A 146 7.19 -10.80 1.22
C HIS A 146 8.67 -10.38 1.27
N ASN A 147 9.58 -11.36 1.32
CA ASN A 147 11.04 -11.31 1.54
C ASN A 147 11.92 -10.47 0.56
N HIS A 148 11.34 -9.55 -0.21
CA HIS A 148 12.05 -8.71 -1.20
C HIS A 148 11.60 -7.24 -1.23
N LEU A 149 10.73 -6.84 -0.31
CA LEU A 149 10.24 -5.47 -0.18
C LEU A 149 11.14 -4.65 0.74
N LYS A 150 11.43 -3.41 0.34
CA LYS A 150 12.03 -2.42 1.25
C LYS A 150 10.91 -1.66 1.95
N ILE A 151 10.63 -2.05 3.18
CA ILE A 151 9.66 -1.37 4.04
C ILE A 151 10.39 -0.29 4.84
N ALA A 152 9.90 0.93 4.82
CA ALA A 152 10.43 2.03 5.64
C ALA A 152 9.32 2.68 6.45
N LEU A 153 9.45 2.62 7.77
CA LEU A 153 8.68 3.43 8.72
C LEU A 153 9.46 4.74 8.91
N ILE A 154 8.82 5.90 8.68
CA ILE A 154 9.40 7.23 8.93
C ILE A 154 8.70 7.88 10.12
#